data_AF-A0A1F6ZR31-F1
#
_entry.id   AF-A0A1F6ZR31-F1
#
_cell.length_a   1.000
_cell.length_b   1.000
_cell.length_c   1.000
_cell.angle_alpha   90.00
_cell.angle_beta   90.00
_cell.angle_gamma   90.00
#
_symmetry.space_group_name_H-M   'P 1'
#
loop_
_entity.id
_entity.type
_entity.pdbx_description
1 polymer ?
#
loop_
_entity_poly.entity_id
_entity_poly.type
_entity_poly.pdbx_seq_one_letter_code
_entity_poly.pdbx_strand_id
1 'polypeptide(L)' 'MELSDNDIKATILYHLRRKRIIGAKHAPFDTLKMGFPSHLGKDVKKIAEQLIKQGYIIPKPTNYGLQVSLNTLILN' A
#
# COMPACT_ATOMS: atom_id res chain seq x y z
N MET A 1 2.59 17.82 -12.69
CA MET A 1 2.72 16.46 -13.27
C MET A 1 1.73 15.59 -12.54
N GLU A 2 0.70 15.09 -13.22
CA GLU A 2 -0.23 14.13 -12.62
C GLU A 2 0.45 12.76 -12.58
N LEU A 3 0.41 12.10 -11.42
CA LEU A 3 0.87 10.72 -11.27
C LEU A 3 -0.23 9.81 -11.84
N SER A 4 0.14 8.87 -12.70
CA SER A 4 -0.81 7.87 -13.19
C SER A 4 -1.16 6.85 -12.10
N ASP A 5 -2.26 6.13 -12.27
CA ASP A 5 -2.63 5.01 -11.38
C ASP A 5 -1.49 4.00 -11.23
N ASN A 6 -0.74 3.74 -12.31
CA ASN A 6 0.39 2.81 -12.29
C ASN A 6 1.58 3.36 -11.51
N ASP A 7 1.84 4.66 -11.58
CA ASP A 7 2.89 5.30 -10.77
C ASP A 7 2.56 5.22 -9.28
N ILE A 8 1.28 5.43 -8.92
CA ILE A 8 0.82 5.29 -7.54
C ILE A 8 0.96 3.83 -7.07
N LYS A 9 0.54 2.84 -7.89
CA LYS A 9 0.72 1.42 -7.58
C LYS A 9 2.18 1.08 -7.33
N ALA A 10 3.05 1.44 -8.28
CA ALA A 10 4.48 1.16 -8.20
C ALA A 10 5.10 1.80 -6.95
N THR A 11 4.71 3.04 -6.65
CA THR A 11 5.21 3.77 -5.47
C THR A 11 4.76 3.12 -4.16
N ILE A 12 3.49 2.72 -4.02
CA ILE A 12 2.99 2.01 -2.83
C ILE A 12 3.78 0.71 -2.61
N LEU A 13 3.89 -0.13 -3.65
CA LEU A 13 4.55 -1.42 -3.57
C LEU A 13 6.05 -1.26 -3.28
N TYR A 14 6.70 -0.31 -3.96
CA TYR A 14 8.11 0.04 -3.72
C TYR A 14 8.34 0.49 -2.28
N HIS A 15 7.47 1.33 -1.72
CA HIS A 15 7.60 1.80 -0.34
C HIS A 15 7.48 0.66 0.68
N LEU A 16 6.48 -0.22 0.53
CA LEU A 16 6.32 -1.39 1.38
C LEU A 16 7.54 -2.32 1.28
N ARG A 17 8.03 -2.56 0.06
CA ARG A 17 9.23 -3.38 -0.21
C ARG A 17 10.48 -2.79 0.43
N ARG A 18 10.75 -1.49 0.20
CA ARG A 18 11.91 -0.76 0.71
C ARG A 18 11.94 -0.76 2.24
N LYS A 19 10.78 -0.58 2.89
CA LYS A 19 10.66 -0.59 4.36
C LYS A 19 10.56 -2.00 4.96
N ARG A 20 10.66 -3.04 4.12
CA ARG A 20 10.51 -4.45 4.50
C ARG A 20 9.19 -4.75 5.23
N ILE A 21 8.11 -4.02 4.90
CA ILE A 21 6.77 -4.26 5.46
C ILE A 21 6.20 -5.50 4.76
N ILE A 22 6.63 -6.67 5.23
CA ILE A 22 6.44 -7.97 4.59
C ILE A 22 6.13 -9.00 5.68
N GLY A 23 5.21 -9.92 5.40
CA GLY A 23 4.97 -11.09 6.26
C GLY A 23 4.42 -10.71 7.63
N ALA A 24 5.25 -10.81 8.69
CA ALA A 24 4.88 -10.45 10.06
C ALA A 24 5.01 -8.94 10.35
N LYS A 25 5.72 -8.18 9.49
CA LYS A 25 5.87 -6.73 9.67
C LYS A 25 4.78 -6.01 8.89
N HIS A 26 4.03 -5.15 9.59
CA HIS A 26 2.89 -4.41 9.05
C HIS A 26 3.02 -2.90 9.27
N ALA A 27 2.24 -2.13 8.52
CA ALA A 27 2.09 -0.69 8.71
C ALA A 27 0.59 -0.32 8.66
N PRO A 28 0.15 0.76 9.33
CA PRO A 28 -1.23 1.21 9.23
C PRO A 28 -1.56 1.59 7.79
N PHE A 29 -2.74 1.23 7.31
CA PHE A 29 -3.18 1.48 5.94
C PHE A 29 -3.10 2.97 5.56
N ASP A 30 -3.44 3.87 6.48
CA ASP A 30 -3.40 5.30 6.24
C ASP A 30 -1.99 5.86 6.05
N THR A 31 -0.94 5.12 6.42
CA THR A 31 0.46 5.53 6.18
C THR A 31 0.89 5.35 4.72
N LEU A 32 0.10 4.64 3.90
CA LEU A 32 0.40 4.46 2.47
C LEU A 32 0.37 5.77 1.69
N LYS A 33 -0.36 6.79 2.17
CA LYS A 33 -0.37 8.14 1.57
C LYS A 33 0.84 8.99 1.92
N MET A 34 1.65 8.58 2.90
CA MET A 34 2.80 9.38 3.34
C MET A 34 3.83 9.48 2.22
N GLY A 35 4.23 10.71 1.90
CA GLY A 35 5.18 11.01 0.83
C GLY A 35 4.53 11.31 -0.51
N PHE A 36 3.22 11.10 -0.66
CA PHE A 36 2.47 11.60 -1.82
C PHE A 36 2.01 13.04 -1.60
N PRO A 37 1.83 13.84 -2.67
CA PRO A 37 1.10 15.09 -2.63
C PRO A 37 -0.28 14.94 -1.98
N SER A 38 -0.69 15.91 -1.16
CA SER A 38 -1.92 15.83 -0.34
C SER A 38 -3.20 15.63 -1.16
N HIS A 39 -3.27 16.21 -2.35
CA HIS A 39 -4.43 16.09 -3.24
C HIS A 39 -4.64 14.66 -3.77
N LEU A 40 -3.60 13.81 -3.80
CA LEU A 40 -3.68 12.42 -4.27
C LEU A 40 -4.14 11.44 -3.19
N GLY A 41 -4.38 11.87 -1.95
CA GLY A 41 -4.67 10.96 -0.85
C GLY A 41 -5.89 10.06 -1.08
N LYS A 42 -6.90 10.54 -1.81
CA LYS A 42 -8.08 9.74 -2.18
C LYS A 42 -7.73 8.66 -3.21
N ASP A 43 -6.94 9.00 -4.23
CA ASP A 43 -6.52 8.07 -5.28
C ASP A 43 -5.58 7.01 -4.74
N VAL A 44 -4.62 7.40 -3.90
CA VAL A 44 -3.73 6.46 -3.19
C VAL A 44 -4.54 5.44 -2.39
N LYS A 45 -5.57 5.88 -1.67
CA LYS A 45 -6.44 4.98 -0.89
C LYS A 45 -7.17 3.99 -1.79
N LYS A 46 -7.83 4.49 -2.85
CA LYS A 46 -8.57 3.68 -3.83
C LYS A 46 -7.66 2.64 -4.48
N ILE A 47 -6.45 3.03 -4.87
CA ILE A 47 -5.47 2.15 -5.52
C ILE A 47 -4.92 1.13 -4.53
N ALA A 48 -4.67 1.50 -3.27
CA ALA A 48 -4.25 0.56 -2.24
C ALA A 48 -5.33 -0.52 -1.97
N GLU A 49 -6.62 -0.14 -1.96
CA GLU A 49 -7.73 -1.10 -1.87
C GLU A 49 -7.77 -2.04 -3.09
N GLN A 50 -7.47 -1.56 -4.29
CA GLN A 50 -7.34 -2.41 -5.48
C GLN A 50 -6.17 -3.39 -5.35
N LEU A 51 -5.01 -2.95 -4.86
CA LEU A 51 -3.85 -3.83 -4.62
C LEU A 51 -4.14 -4.91 -3.56
N ILE A 52 -4.97 -4.60 -2.55
CA ILE A 52 -5.49 -5.60 -1.61
C ILE A 52 -6.37 -6.62 -2.34
N LYS A 53 -7.34 -6.16 -3.15
CA LYS A 53 -8.23 -7.05 -3.93
C LYS A 53 -7.46 -7.94 -4.90
N GLN A 54 -6.38 -7.43 -5.48
CA GLN A 54 -5.49 -8.14 -6.39
C GLN A 54 -4.50 -9.06 -5.67
N GLY A 55 -4.45 -9.03 -4.34
CA GLY A 55 -3.57 -9.89 -3.54
C GLY A 55 -2.13 -9.40 -3.39
N TYR A 56 -1.75 -8.26 -3.96
CA TYR A 56 -0.40 -7.67 -3.79
C TYR A 56 -0.15 -7.18 -2.36
N ILE A 57 -1.21 -6.77 -1.66
CA ILE A 57 -1.16 -6.32 -0.28
C ILE A 57 -2.05 -7.22 0.57
N ILE A 58 -1.53 -7.67 1.71
CA ILE A 58 -2.26 -8.48 2.69
C ILE A 58 -2.83 -7.53 3.74
N PRO A 59 -4.17 -7.43 3.87
CA PRO A 59 -4.82 -6.70 4.95
C PRO A 59 -4.81 -7.51 6.25
N LYS A 60 -4.62 -6.84 7.38
CA LYS A 60 -4.75 -7.39 8.73
C LYS A 60 -5.59 -6.45 9.59
N PRO A 61 -6.90 -6.72 9.74
CA PRO A 61 -7.74 -5.95 10.64
C PRO A 61 -7.25 -6.09 12.09
N THR A 62 -7.16 -4.97 12.82
CA THR A 62 -6.87 -4.96 14.26
C THR A 62 -7.87 -4.05 14.97
N ASN A 63 -7.94 -4.13 16.31
CA ASN A 63 -8.80 -3.26 17.12
C ASN A 63 -8.45 -1.77 16.99
N TYR A 64 -7.26 -1.44 16.50
CA TYR A 64 -6.77 -0.07 16.30
C TYR A 64 -6.66 0.32 14.82
N GLY A 65 -7.32 -0.43 13.94
CA GLY A 65 -7.46 -0.10 12.51
C GLY A 65 -6.85 -1.13 11.56
N LEU A 66 -6.93 -0.83 10.27
CA LEU A 66 -6.43 -1.73 9.24
C LEU A 66 -4.90 -1.64 9.15
N GLN A 67 -4.22 -2.75 9.38
CA GLN A 67 -2.79 -2.92 9.09
C GLN A 67 -2.61 -3.58 7.74
N VAL A 68 -1.48 -3.33 7.08
CA VAL A 68 -1.16 -3.91 5.78
C VAL A 68 0.31 -4.33 5.68
N SER A 69 0.57 -5.33 4.84
CA SER A 69 1.92 -5.72 4.41
C SER A 69 1.94 -6.16 2.97
N LEU A 70 3.11 -6.05 2.33
CA LEU A 70 3.33 -6.57 0.99
C LEU A 70 3.21 -8.10 0.99
N ASN A 71 2.48 -8.62 0.00
CA ASN A 71 2.47 -10.04 -0.31
C ASN A 71 3.71 -10.39 -1.14
N THR A 72 4.54 -11.30 -0.65
CA THR A 72 5.76 -11.73 -1.36
C THR A 72 5.50 -12.86 -2.34
N LEU A 73 4.37 -13.57 -2.24
CA LEU A 73 4.04 -14.70 -3.10
C LEU A 73 3.79 -14.30 -4.57
N ILE A 74 3.59 -13.01 -4.85
CA ILE A 74 3.31 -12.48 -6.20
C ILE A 74 4.59 -11.89 -6.85
N LEU A 75 5.71 -11.82 -6.13
CA LEU A 75 6.93 -11.15 -6.59
C LEU A 75 8.05 -12.12 -7.04
N ASN A 76 7.73 -13.42 -7.18
CA ASN A 76 8.66 -14.44 -7.66
C ASN A 76 8.39 -14.79 -9.12
#